data_AF-A0A5E4GCB3-F1
#
_entry.id   AF-A0A5E4GCB3-F1
#
_cell.length_a   1.000
_cell.length_b   1.000
_cell.length_c   1.000
_cell.angle_alpha   90.00
_cell.angle_beta   90.00
_cell.angle_gamma   90.00
#
_symmetry.space_group_name_H-M   'P 1'
#
loop_
_entity.id
_entity.type
_entity.pdbx_description
1 polymer ?
#
loop_
_entity_poly.entity_id
_entity_poly.type
_entity_poly.pdbx_seq_one_letter_code
_entity_poly.pdbx_strand_id
1 'polypeptide(L)' 'NGSNVRGYFIWSFLDSLELLDGYESGYGLYYIDLDDPDLRRQPKLSAHWYSQFLKRKNVISLDGFIKSLSHDRVQ' A
#
# COMPACT_ATOMS: atom_id res chain seq x y z
N ASN A 1 3.46 28.54 -10.87
CA ASN A 1 2.64 28.01 -9.77
C ASN A 1 3.55 27.31 -8.77
N GLY A 2 4.02 28.03 -7.74
CA GLY A 2 4.98 27.49 -6.78
C GLY A 2 4.33 27.33 -5.42
N SER A 3 3.98 26.10 -5.05
CA SER A 3 3.58 25.77 -3.68
C SER A 3 4.79 25.20 -2.93
N ASN A 4 5.07 25.71 -1.73
CA ASN A 4 6.15 25.22 -0.87
C ASN A 4 5.70 23.93 -0.14
N VAL A 5 5.61 22.82 -0.87
CA VAL A 5 5.18 21.53 -0.32
C VAL A 5 6.35 20.89 0.44
N ARG A 6 6.11 20.55 1.71
CA ARG A 6 7.10 19.96 2.61
C ARG A 6 6.86 18.48 2.93
N GLY A 7 5.72 17.93 2.54
CA GLY A 7 5.37 16.55 2.85
C GLY A 7 4.10 16.08 2.14
N TYR A 8 3.91 14.76 2.16
CA TYR A 8 2.77 14.05 1.60
C TYR A 8 2.47 12.82 2.46
N PHE A 9 1.19 12.60 2.78
CA PHE A 9 0.72 11.45 3.54
C PHE A 9 -0.37 10.75 2.73
N ILE A 10 -0.31 9.42 2.67
CA ILE A 10 -1.31 8.62 1.98
C ILE A 10 -2.49 8.33 2.92
N TRP A 11 -3.71 8.47 2.38
CA TRP A 11 -4.90 7.90 2.98
C TRP A 11 -5.11 6.50 2.37
N SER A 12 -4.94 5.42 3.11
CA SER A 12 -4.54 5.31 4.51
C SER A 12 -3.51 4.19 4.70
N PHE A 13 -3.02 3.98 5.92
CA PHE A 13 -2.09 2.88 6.17
C PHE A 13 -2.81 1.51 6.14
N LEU A 14 -3.98 1.40 6.77
CA LEU A 14 -4.78 0.17 6.83
C LEU A 14 -6.16 0.44 6.24
N ASP A 15 -6.80 -0.59 5.69
CA ASP A 15 -8.23 -0.53 5.43
C ASP A 15 -8.98 -0.20 6.72
N SER A 16 -9.78 0.85 6.66
CA SER A 16 -10.50 1.44 7.78
C SER A 16 -11.98 1.58 7.43
N LEU A 17 -12.81 1.83 8.44
CA LEU A 17 -14.21 2.17 8.23
C LEU A 17 -14.29 3.47 7.43
N GLU A 18 -14.83 3.39 6.23
CA GLU A 18 -15.07 4.54 5.37
C GLU A 18 -16.48 5.09 5.61
N LEU A 19 -16.57 6.40 5.83
CA LEU A 19 -17.78 7.07 6.29
C LEU A 19 -19.01 6.85 5.40
N LEU A 20 -18.80 6.68 4.10
CA LEU A 20 -19.87 6.58 3.11
C LEU A 20 -20.15 5.14 2.66
N ASP A 21 -19.20 4.23 2.85
CA ASP A 21 -19.21 2.88 2.23
C ASP A 21 -18.93 1.76 3.24
N GLY A 22 -18.84 2.09 4.53
CA GLY A 22 -18.53 1.13 5.57
C GLY A 22 -17.19 0.44 5.33
N TYR A 23 -17.19 -0.89 5.30
CA TYR A 23 -16.01 -1.71 5.05
C TYR A 23 -15.97 -2.29 3.62
N GLU A 24 -16.88 -1.87 2.74
CA GLU A 24 -16.91 -2.37 1.35
C GLU A 24 -15.78 -1.76 0.51
N SER A 25 -15.36 -0.54 0.85
CA SER A 25 -14.20 0.13 0.25
C SER A 25 -12.94 0.01 1.11
N GLY A 26 -11.84 -0.44 0.49
CA GLY A 26 -10.53 -0.54 1.12
C GLY A 26 -9.47 0.35 0.45
N TYR A 27 -9.27 1.56 0.95
CA TYR A 27 -8.27 2.53 0.44
C TYR A 27 -6.88 2.40 1.09
N GLY A 28 -6.75 1.57 2.12
CA GLY A 28 -5.50 1.39 2.84
C GLY A 28 -4.43 0.67 2.02
N LEU A 29 -3.17 0.91 2.39
CA LEU A 29 -2.03 0.16 1.88
C LEU A 29 -2.08 -1.33 2.29
N TYR A 30 -2.71 -1.64 3.43
CA TYR A 30 -2.87 -3.01 3.93
C TYR A 30 -4.35 -3.38 4.00
N TYR A 31 -4.68 -4.55 3.47
CA TYR A 31 -5.96 -5.20 3.67
C TYR A 31 -6.04 -5.82 5.06
N ILE A 32 -7.21 -5.77 5.68
CA ILE A 32 -7.52 -6.48 6.93
C ILE A 32 -8.66 -7.45 6.64
N ASP A 33 -8.42 -8.72 6.95
CA ASP A 33 -9.48 -9.72 7.00
C ASP A 33 -10.28 -9.52 8.29
N LEU A 34 -11.53 -9.07 8.15
CA LEU A 34 -12.41 -8.77 9.30
C LEU A 34 -13.10 -10.03 9.85
N ASP A 35 -13.09 -11.14 9.09
CA ASP A 35 -13.62 -12.43 9.54
C ASP A 35 -12.55 -13.24 10.30
N ASP A 36 -11.28 -12.88 10.15
CA ASP A 36 -10.16 -13.43 10.90
C ASP A 36 -10.12 -12.84 12.33
N PRO A 37 -10.23 -13.66 13.41
CA PRO A 37 -10.19 -13.16 14.79
C PRO A 37 -8.86 -12.48 15.15
N ASP A 38 -7.78 -12.79 14.43
CA ASP A 38 -6.47 -12.17 14.63
C ASP A 38 -6.30 -10.87 13.81
N LEU A 39 -7.30 -10.51 12.99
CA LEU A 39 -7.32 -9.31 12.12
C LEU A 39 -6.04 -9.20 11.30
N ARG A 40 -5.74 -10.26 10.56
CA ARG A 40 -4.47 -10.38 9.81
C ARG A 40 -4.35 -9.27 8.77
N ARG A 41 -3.24 -8.54 8.83
CA ARG A 41 -2.91 -7.44 7.92
C ARG A 41 -2.08 -7.95 6.75
N GLN A 42 -2.57 -7.74 5.54
CA GLN A 42 -1.94 -8.22 4.31
C GLN A 42 -1.52 -7.03 3.45
N PRO A 43 -0.23 -6.86 3.13
CA PRO A 43 0.22 -5.75 2.28
C PRO A 43 -0.36 -5.87 0.87
N LYS A 44 -0.96 -4.79 0.37
CA LYS A 44 -1.39 -4.70 -1.03
C LYS A 44 -0.20 -4.33 -1.92
N LEU A 45 -0.36 -4.44 -3.24
CA LEU A 45 0.64 -4.00 -4.21
C LEU A 45 1.06 -2.54 -4.00
N SER A 46 0.12 -1.67 -3.63
CA SER A 46 0.39 -0.27 -3.30
C SER A 46 1.36 -0.13 -2.12
N ALA A 47 1.31 -1.00 -1.10
CA ALA A 47 2.24 -0.94 0.04
C ALA A 47 3.68 -1.21 -0.39
N HIS A 48 3.88 -2.21 -1.24
CA HIS A 48 5.19 -2.54 -1.76
C HIS A 48 5.72 -1.43 -2.67
N TRP A 49 4.87 -0.90 -3.56
CA TRP A 49 5.25 0.22 -4.41
C TRP A 49 5.62 1.45 -3.58
N TYR A 50 4.80 1.82 -2.59
CA TYR A 50 5.04 2.99 -1.74
C TYR A 50 6.32 2.83 -0.91
N SER A 51 6.61 1.62 -0.41
CA SER A 51 7.87 1.31 0.26
C SER A 51 9.08 1.50 -0.65
N GLN A 52 9.00 1.04 -1.91
CA GLN A 52 10.07 1.22 -2.89
C GLN A 52 10.24 2.69 -3.31
N PHE A 53 9.13 3.41 -3.49
CA PHE A 53 9.11 4.84 -3.76
C PHE A 53 9.79 5.64 -2.66
N LEU A 54 9.43 5.40 -1.38
CA LEU A 54 10.07 6.05 -0.24
C LEU A 54 11.57 5.71 -0.12
N LYS A 55 11.95 4.47 -0.48
CA LYS A 55 13.35 4.02 -0.57
C LYS A 55 14.09 4.54 -1.82
N ARG A 56 13.43 5.34 -2.67
CA ARG A 56 13.97 5.88 -3.92
C ARG A 56 14.50 4.81 -4.89
N LYS A 57 13.87 3.63 -4.90
CA LYS A 57 14.16 2.60 -5.90
C LYS A 57 13.48 2.98 -7.22
N ASN A 58 14.25 3.05 -8.30
CA ASN A 58 13.72 3.29 -9.64
C ASN A 58 13.04 2.02 -10.17
N VAL A 59 11.73 1.92 -9.98
CA VAL A 59 10.93 0.86 -10.61
C VAL A 59 10.25 1.46 -11.84
N ILE A 60 10.96 1.33 -12.96
CA ILE A 60 10.62 2.00 -14.21
C ILE A 60 9.58 1.20 -15.02
N SER A 61 9.30 -0.06 -14.64
CA SER A 61 8.34 -0.92 -15.33
C SER A 61 7.52 -1.79 -14.37
N LEU A 62 6.26 -2.07 -14.76
CA LEU A 62 5.36 -2.98 -14.05
C LEU A 62 5.95 -4.40 -13.97
N ASP A 63 6.61 -4.85 -15.03
CA ASP A 63 7.29 -6.15 -15.04
C ASP A 63 8.47 -6.20 -14.05
N GLY A 64 9.22 -5.11 -13.94
CA GLY A 64 10.29 -4.97 -12.94
C GLY A 64 9.73 -5.01 -11.52
N PHE A 65 8.57 -4.38 -11.31
CA PHE A 65 7.88 -4.41 -10.02
C PHE A 65 7.44 -5.83 -9.65
N ILE A 66 6.73 -6.53 -10.54
CA ILE A 66 6.23 -7.89 -10.27
C ILE A 66 7.38 -8.87 -10.04
N LYS A 67 8.48 -8.77 -10.79
CA LYS A 67 9.70 -9.57 -10.54
C LYS A 67 10.36 -9.27 -9.19
N SER A 68 10.31 -8.03 -8.72
CA SER A 68 10.84 -7.69 -7.39
C SER A 68 10.03 -8.36 -6.27
N LEU A 69 8.71 -8.44 -6.44
CA LEU A 69 7.81 -9.09 -5.48
C LEU A 69 7.97 -10.61 -5.46
N SER A 70 8.34 -11.24 -6.58
CA SER A 70 8.58 -12.68 -6.62
C SER A 70 9.91 -13.07 -5.97
N HIS A 71 10.96 -12.25 -6.12
CA HIS A 71 12.23 -12.48 -5.43
C HIS A 71 12.10 -12.37 -3.90
N ASP A 72 11.33 -11.40 -3.41
CA ASP A 72 11.10 -11.21 -1.97
C ASP A 72 10.24 -12.33 -1.33
N ARG A 73 9.60 -13.21 -2.12
CA ARG A 73 8.84 -14.38 -1.62
C ARG A 73 9.62 -15.70 -1.59
N VAL A 74 10.86 -15.73 -2.08
CA VAL A 74 11.72 -16.94 -2.12
C VAL A 74 12.82 -16.91 -1.04
N GLN A 75 12.91 -15.83 -0.27
CA GLN A 75 13.66 -15.76 1.00
C GLN A 75 12.68 -15.84 2.18
#